data_AF-A0A2N8UIE7-F1
#
_entry.id   AF-A0A2N8UIE7-F1
#
_cell.length_a   1.000
_cell.length_b   1.000
_cell.length_c   1.000
_cell.angle_alpha   90.00
_cell.angle_beta   90.00
_cell.angle_gamma   90.00
#
_symmetry.space_group_name_H-M   'P 1'
#
loop_
_entity.id
_entity.type
_entity.pdbx_description
1 polymer ?
#
loop_
_entity_poly.entity_id
_entity_poly.type
_entity_poly.pdbx_seq_one_letter_code
_entity_poly.pdbx_strand_id
1 'polypeptide(L)'
;MAKMSSNLSRRNKSLKQLLQSEREAAMRAAGAKFKERKRKEAQPQKPRLVGAALKAFARREERERLAREAARAELGEDAVEEPEVKEEEAKADEAEEKAEVQTETTEPGPKRDIPTYYSVEAPPSLRPAKKYCDVTGLIAPYTDPKSGLRYHSVEVYEIIKQFGPGVDNAYLSLRGDGSQIK
;
A
#
# COMPACT_ATOMS: atom_id res chain seq x y z
N MET A 1 -29.33 -34.61 8.59
CA MET A 1 -28.35 -35.71 8.75
C MET A 1 -27.94 -35.80 10.21
N ALA A 2 -28.28 -36.91 10.88
CA ALA A 2 -28.05 -37.09 12.31
C ALA A 2 -26.54 -37.15 12.62
N LYS A 3 -26.04 -36.25 13.48
CA LYS A 3 -24.67 -36.28 13.96
C LYS A 3 -24.55 -37.42 14.97
N MET A 4 -24.19 -38.61 14.49
CA MET A 4 -23.81 -39.73 15.34
C MET A 4 -22.66 -39.27 16.24
N SER A 5 -22.84 -39.41 17.57
CA SER A 5 -21.82 -39.08 18.56
C SER A 5 -20.48 -39.68 18.16
N SER A 6 -19.44 -38.84 18.07
CA SER A 6 -18.07 -39.21 17.64
C SER A 6 -17.49 -40.40 18.40
N ASN A 7 -18.04 -40.67 19.59
CA ASN A 7 -17.63 -41.73 20.49
C ASN A 7 -18.18 -43.10 20.08
N LEU A 8 -19.32 -43.17 19.38
CA LEU A 8 -19.93 -44.45 18.96
C LEU A 8 -19.23 -45.03 17.72
N SER A 9 -18.73 -44.17 16.83
CA SER A 9 -18.03 -44.58 15.59
C SER A 9 -16.63 -45.14 15.82
N ARG A 10 -16.01 -44.87 16.99
CA ARG A 10 -14.66 -45.32 17.33
C ARG A 10 -14.61 -46.70 17.97
N ARG A 11 -15.72 -47.20 18.53
CA ARG A 11 -15.75 -48.41 19.38
C ARG A 11 -15.52 -49.73 18.63
N ASN A 12 -15.89 -49.81 17.34
CA ASN A 12 -15.84 -51.06 16.57
C ASN A 12 -14.76 -51.03 15.46
N LYS A 13 -13.79 -50.12 15.53
CA LYS A 13 -12.77 -49.94 14.48
C LYS A 13 -11.40 -50.37 14.98
N SER A 14 -10.62 -51.04 14.12
CA SER A 14 -9.24 -51.39 14.44
C SER A 14 -8.34 -50.14 14.47
N LEU A 15 -7.24 -50.19 15.21
CA LEU A 15 -6.30 -49.05 15.34
C LEU A 15 -5.82 -48.54 13.97
N LYS A 16 -5.57 -49.45 13.02
CA LYS A 16 -5.19 -49.11 11.64
C LYS A 16 -6.28 -48.28 10.94
N GLN A 17 -7.55 -48.65 11.10
CA GLN A 17 -8.69 -47.92 10.53
C GLN A 17 -8.87 -46.54 11.17
N LEU A 18 -8.63 -46.43 12.49
CA LEU A 18 -8.68 -45.16 13.20
C LEU A 18 -7.61 -44.19 12.69
N LEU A 19 -6.34 -44.63 12.63
CA LEU A 19 -5.23 -43.80 12.16
C LEU A 19 -5.39 -43.38 10.70
N GLN A 20 -5.86 -44.28 9.84
CA GLN A 20 -6.13 -43.96 8.44
C GLN A 20 -7.27 -42.92 8.31
N SER A 21 -8.34 -43.07 9.09
CA SER A 21 -9.45 -42.10 9.10
C SER A 21 -9.05 -40.72 9.65
N GLU A 22 -8.17 -40.68 10.66
CA GLU A 22 -7.64 -39.42 11.21
C GLU A 22 -6.70 -38.73 10.22
N ARG A 23 -5.85 -39.49 9.51
CA ARG A 23 -5.00 -38.96 8.43
C ARG A 23 -5.83 -38.41 7.27
N GLU A 24 -6.85 -39.13 6.83
CA GLU A 24 -7.76 -38.67 5.77
C GLU A 24 -8.59 -37.44 6.20
N ALA A 25 -9.03 -37.40 7.46
CA ALA A 25 -9.72 -36.23 8.02
C ALA A 25 -8.79 -35.01 8.11
N ALA A 26 -7.53 -35.21 8.50
CA ALA A 26 -6.51 -34.16 8.54
C ALA A 26 -6.22 -33.60 7.14
N MET A 27 -6.08 -34.46 6.13
CA MET A 27 -5.88 -34.03 4.74
C MET A 27 -7.10 -33.28 4.19
N ARG A 28 -8.32 -33.73 4.52
CA ARG A 28 -9.57 -33.03 4.13
C ARG A 28 -9.70 -31.67 4.82
N ALA A 29 -9.32 -31.56 6.09
CA ALA A 29 -9.32 -30.30 6.84
C ALA A 29 -8.27 -29.32 6.30
N ALA A 30 -7.07 -29.80 5.96
CA ALA A 30 -6.03 -29.00 5.31
C ALA A 30 -6.48 -28.49 3.92
N GLY A 31 -7.10 -29.37 3.12
CA GLY A 31 -7.68 -29.00 1.82
C GLY A 31 -8.82 -27.99 1.92
N ALA A 32 -9.67 -28.09 2.94
CA ALA A 32 -10.72 -27.11 3.21
C ALA A 32 -10.14 -25.73 3.57
N LYS A 33 -9.11 -25.68 4.43
CA LYS A 33 -8.41 -24.44 4.79
C LYS A 33 -7.75 -23.78 3.57
N PHE A 34 -7.19 -24.56 2.65
CA PHE A 34 -6.61 -24.04 1.42
C PHE A 34 -7.67 -23.43 0.48
N LYS A 35 -8.80 -24.12 0.28
CA LYS A 35 -9.92 -23.60 -0.51
C LYS A 35 -10.51 -22.32 0.09
N GLU A 36 -10.60 -22.25 1.42
CA GLU A 36 -11.10 -21.07 2.13
C GLU A 36 -10.15 -19.86 1.99
N ARG A 37 -8.83 -20.08 2.08
CA ARG A 37 -7.82 -19.04 1.80
C ARG A 37 -7.92 -18.53 0.37
N LYS A 38 -7.98 -19.43 -0.62
CA LYS A 38 -8.13 -19.05 -2.04
C LYS A 38 -9.43 -18.28 -2.30
N ARG A 39 -10.55 -18.67 -1.66
CA ARG A 39 -11.83 -17.94 -1.75
C ARG A 39 -11.74 -16.54 -1.12
N LYS A 40 -10.96 -16.38 -0.05
CA LYS A 40 -10.74 -15.11 0.64
C LYS A 40 -9.81 -14.17 -0.15
N GLU A 41 -8.86 -14.72 -0.89
CA GLU A 41 -7.98 -13.98 -1.83
C GLU A 41 -8.70 -13.58 -3.12
N ALA A 42 -9.63 -14.41 -3.61
CA ALA A 42 -10.42 -14.13 -4.81
C ALA A 42 -11.55 -13.11 -4.61
N GLN A 43 -11.92 -12.79 -3.36
CA GLN A 43 -12.93 -11.76 -3.08
C GLN A 43 -12.26 -10.38 -2.97
N PRO A 44 -12.80 -9.33 -3.63
CA PRO A 44 -12.29 -7.99 -3.46
C PRO A 44 -12.39 -7.60 -1.99
N GLN A 45 -11.28 -7.14 -1.41
CA GLN A 45 -11.22 -6.79 0.00
C GLN A 45 -12.20 -5.66 0.28
N LYS A 46 -13.22 -5.93 1.10
CA LYS A 46 -14.17 -4.89 1.52
C LYS A 46 -13.39 -3.79 2.25
N PRO A 47 -13.61 -2.50 1.92
CA PRO A 47 -12.93 -1.43 2.58
C PRO A 47 -13.34 -1.43 4.06
N ARG A 48 -12.35 -1.50 4.96
CA ARG A 48 -12.56 -1.47 6.42
C ARG A 48 -12.85 -0.04 6.89
N LEU A 49 -13.90 0.55 6.35
CA LEU A 49 -14.38 1.88 6.73
C LEU A 49 -15.44 1.72 7.84
N VAL A 50 -15.43 2.60 8.83
CA VAL A 50 -16.39 2.60 9.95
C VAL A 50 -16.99 4.00 10.11
N GLY A 51 -18.25 4.08 10.51
CA GLY A 51 -18.91 5.34 10.87
C GLY A 51 -19.10 6.29 9.68
N ALA A 52 -18.70 7.55 9.86
CA ALA A 52 -18.92 8.61 8.87
C ALA A 52 -18.26 8.32 7.51
N ALA A 53 -17.09 7.67 7.50
CA ALA A 53 -16.37 7.33 6.28
C ALA A 53 -17.10 6.28 5.42
N LEU A 54 -17.76 5.30 6.06
CA LEU A 54 -18.56 4.30 5.35
C LEU A 54 -19.83 4.92 4.75
N LYS A 55 -20.46 5.86 5.47
CA LYS A 55 -21.64 6.59 4.99
C LYS A 55 -21.33 7.52 3.82
N ALA A 56 -20.15 8.16 3.82
CA ALA A 56 -19.68 8.98 2.71
C ALA A 56 -19.35 8.13 1.47
N PHE A 57 -18.71 6.98 1.66
CA PHE A 57 -18.41 6.04 0.58
C PHE A 57 -19.68 5.49 -0.09
N ALA A 58 -20.66 5.04 0.70
CA ALA A 58 -21.94 4.56 0.19
C ALA A 58 -22.70 5.62 -0.61
N ARG A 59 -22.72 6.88 -0.14
CA ARG A 59 -23.36 8.00 -0.88
C ARG A 59 -22.67 8.29 -2.21
N ARG A 60 -21.35 8.10 -2.28
CA ARG A 60 -20.58 8.29 -3.51
C ARG A 60 -20.87 7.17 -4.51
N GLU A 61 -20.90 5.92 -4.05
CA GLU A 61 -21.25 4.77 -4.90
C GLU A 61 -22.70 4.85 -5.42
N GLU A 62 -23.66 5.31 -4.60
CA GLU A 62 -25.05 5.48 -5.06
C GLU A 62 -25.17 6.59 -6.11
N ARG A 63 -24.48 7.71 -5.93
CA ARG A 63 -24.44 8.77 -6.95
C ARG A 63 -23.82 8.30 -8.25
N GLU A 64 -22.76 7.51 -8.18
CA GLU A 64 -22.08 6.97 -9.36
C GLU A 64 -22.93 5.92 -10.08
N ARG A 65 -23.70 5.10 -9.34
CA ARG A 65 -24.69 4.18 -9.93
C ARG A 65 -25.83 4.93 -10.60
N LEU A 66 -26.41 5.91 -9.93
CA LEU A 66 -27.47 6.74 -10.53
C LEU A 66 -26.96 7.51 -11.73
N ALA A 67 -25.71 8.01 -11.71
CA ALA A 67 -25.09 8.65 -12.87
C ALA A 67 -24.83 7.66 -14.01
N ARG A 68 -24.47 6.40 -13.72
CA ARG A 68 -24.28 5.35 -14.73
C ARG A 68 -25.60 4.83 -15.29
N GLU A 69 -26.64 4.75 -14.47
CA GLU A 69 -28.01 4.43 -14.90
C GLU A 69 -28.61 5.57 -15.70
N ALA A 70 -28.37 6.83 -15.31
CA ALA A 70 -28.73 8.01 -16.10
C ALA A 70 -27.96 8.00 -17.43
N ALA A 71 -26.65 7.78 -17.43
CA ALA A 71 -25.86 7.67 -18.66
C ALA A 71 -26.33 6.51 -19.56
N ARG A 72 -26.77 5.40 -18.97
CA ARG A 72 -27.35 4.26 -19.70
C ARG A 72 -28.77 4.55 -20.21
N ALA A 73 -29.52 5.40 -19.53
CA ALA A 73 -30.85 5.85 -19.96
C ALA A 73 -30.77 6.94 -21.05
N GLU A 74 -29.74 7.77 -21.01
CA GLU A 74 -29.43 8.77 -22.03
C GLU A 74 -28.88 8.11 -23.31
N LEU A 75 -28.14 7.00 -23.19
CA LEU A 75 -27.64 6.18 -24.31
C LEU A 75 -28.59 5.01 -24.65
N GLY A 76 -29.86 5.31 -24.89
CA GLY A 76 -30.89 4.31 -25.25
C GLY A 76 -30.41 3.25 -26.26
N GLU A 77 -30.89 2.01 -26.05
CA GLU A 77 -30.50 0.78 -26.75
C GLU A 77 -30.47 0.92 -28.28
N ASP A 78 -29.28 1.13 -28.85
CA ASP A 78 -28.83 0.62 -30.15
C ASP A 78 -27.37 1.07 -30.42
N ALA A 79 -26.41 0.18 -30.16
CA ALA A 79 -25.19 0.01 -30.96
C ALA A 79 -24.28 -1.02 -30.28
N VAL A 80 -24.26 -2.22 -30.85
CA VAL A 80 -23.03 -3.01 -30.94
C VAL A 80 -22.11 -2.21 -31.86
N GLU A 81 -21.02 -1.65 -31.33
CA GLU A 81 -19.77 -1.55 -32.09
C GLU A 81 -18.60 -1.21 -31.17
N GLU A 82 -17.54 -1.98 -31.36
CA GLU A 82 -16.22 -1.79 -30.77
C GLU A 82 -15.71 -0.38 -31.11
N PRO A 83 -15.02 0.33 -30.20
CA PRO A 83 -14.25 1.48 -30.63
C PRO A 83 -12.99 0.98 -31.35
N GLU A 84 -13.11 0.86 -32.67
CA GLU A 84 -11.98 0.85 -33.60
C GLU A 84 -11.11 2.09 -33.37
N VAL A 85 -9.81 1.85 -33.31
CA VAL A 85 -8.76 2.86 -33.39
C VAL A 85 -8.87 3.53 -34.75
N LYS A 86 -9.20 4.83 -34.79
CA LYS A 86 -8.94 5.68 -35.96
C LYS A 86 -8.16 6.90 -35.49
N GLU A 87 -6.89 6.86 -35.89
CA GLU A 87 -5.96 7.96 -35.91
C GLU A 87 -6.55 9.06 -36.80
N GLU A 88 -6.87 10.22 -36.21
CA GLU A 88 -7.10 11.43 -36.99
C GLU A 88 -5.83 12.28 -36.95
N GLU A 89 -5.13 12.22 -38.07
CA GLU A 89 -4.03 13.09 -38.45
C GLU A 89 -4.53 14.54 -38.51
N ALA A 90 -4.17 15.33 -37.50
CA ALA A 90 -4.30 16.78 -37.57
C ALA A 90 -3.26 17.32 -38.56
N LYS A 91 -3.73 17.58 -39.77
CA LYS A 91 -2.98 18.25 -40.84
C LYS A 91 -2.68 19.68 -40.40
N ALA A 92 -1.40 19.96 -40.23
CA ALA A 92 -0.84 21.28 -40.03
C ALA A 92 -0.92 22.07 -41.35
N ASP A 93 -1.68 23.15 -41.36
CA ASP A 93 -1.50 24.21 -42.34
C ASP A 93 -0.65 25.32 -41.69
N GLU A 94 0.53 25.49 -42.25
CA GLU A 94 1.49 26.53 -41.91
C GLU A 94 0.95 27.90 -42.31
N ALA A 95 0.91 28.82 -41.36
CA ALA A 95 0.90 30.26 -41.63
C ALA A 95 1.86 30.92 -40.64
N GLU A 96 3.08 31.13 -41.11
CA GLU A 96 4.07 31.99 -40.48
C GLU A 96 3.51 33.43 -40.45
N GLU A 97 3.29 33.97 -39.25
CA GLU A 97 3.24 35.42 -39.07
C GLU A 97 4.24 35.81 -37.98
N LYS A 98 5.34 36.39 -38.44
CA LYS A 98 6.40 36.96 -37.62
C LYS A 98 5.84 38.18 -36.88
N ALA A 99 5.47 38.01 -35.62
CA ALA A 99 5.19 39.13 -34.72
C ALA A 99 6.47 39.54 -33.97
N GLU A 100 6.73 40.82 -34.06
CA GLU A 100 7.96 41.53 -33.74
C GLU A 100 8.30 41.48 -32.24
N VAL A 101 9.59 41.31 -31.94
CA VAL A 101 10.15 41.58 -30.61
C VAL A 101 10.24 43.09 -30.45
N GLN A 102 9.21 43.68 -29.87
CA GLN A 102 9.26 45.04 -29.34
C GLN A 102 9.66 44.95 -27.86
N THR A 103 10.88 45.40 -27.57
CA THR A 103 11.38 45.59 -26.20
C THR A 103 10.74 46.85 -25.63
N GLU A 104 9.58 46.69 -25.01
CA GLU A 104 8.94 47.74 -24.23
C GLU A 104 9.25 47.56 -22.74
N THR A 105 10.00 48.52 -22.21
CA THR A 105 10.30 48.72 -20.79
C THR A 105 9.00 48.88 -20.02
N THR A 106 8.50 47.76 -19.50
CA THR A 106 7.37 47.73 -18.55
C THR A 106 7.92 47.98 -17.16
N GLU A 107 7.42 49.04 -16.50
CA GLU A 107 7.76 49.35 -15.11
C GLU A 107 7.49 48.14 -14.19
N PRO A 108 8.32 47.91 -13.15
CA PRO A 108 8.17 46.72 -12.32
C PRO A 108 6.97 46.90 -11.38
N GLY A 109 5.78 46.58 -11.88
CA GLY A 109 4.66 46.19 -11.02
C GLY A 109 5.10 45.07 -10.06
N PRO A 110 4.44 44.89 -8.91
CA PRO A 110 4.86 43.91 -7.92
C PRO A 110 5.02 42.55 -8.60
N LYS A 111 6.27 42.07 -8.69
CA LYS A 111 6.61 40.79 -9.32
C LYS A 111 5.78 39.74 -8.60
N ARG A 112 4.81 39.16 -9.32
CA ARG A 112 4.10 38.01 -8.80
C ARG A 112 5.16 36.92 -8.67
N ASP A 113 5.42 36.47 -7.45
CA ASP A 113 6.30 35.31 -7.21
C ASP A 113 5.59 34.09 -7.81
N ILE A 114 5.82 33.86 -9.10
CA ILE A 114 5.31 32.70 -9.81
C ILE A 114 6.09 31.51 -9.24
N PRO A 115 5.42 30.58 -8.53
CA PRO A 115 6.10 29.43 -7.97
C PRO A 115 6.77 28.66 -9.11
N THR A 116 8.10 28.62 -9.09
CA THR A 116 8.85 27.81 -10.04
C THR A 116 8.79 26.36 -9.56
N TYR A 117 8.93 25.37 -10.44
CA TYR A 117 8.97 23.96 -10.03
C TYR A 117 9.97 23.68 -8.90
N TYR A 118 11.04 24.46 -8.79
CA TYR A 118 12.04 24.38 -7.71
C TYR A 118 11.60 24.95 -6.36
N SER A 119 10.60 25.83 -6.30
CA SER A 119 10.11 26.39 -5.04
C SER A 119 9.07 25.52 -4.34
N VAL A 120 8.60 24.45 -4.99
CA VAL A 120 7.57 23.55 -4.45
C VAL A 120 8.25 22.35 -3.79
N GLU A 121 8.30 22.35 -2.46
CA GLU A 121 8.82 21.23 -1.68
C GLU A 121 7.80 20.08 -1.60
N ALA A 122 8.31 18.85 -1.60
CA ALA A 122 7.46 17.66 -1.47
C ALA A 122 6.84 17.58 -0.06
N PRO A 123 5.56 17.21 0.05
CA PRO A 123 4.94 17.01 1.35
C PRO A 123 5.58 15.83 2.10
N PRO A 124 5.59 15.84 3.44
CA PRO A 124 6.17 14.76 4.23
C PRO A 124 5.40 13.45 4.05
N SER A 125 6.08 12.32 4.23
CA SER A 125 5.45 11.01 4.11
C SER A 125 4.54 10.72 5.31
N LEU A 126 3.29 10.30 5.05
CA LEU A 126 2.34 9.85 6.09
C LEU A 126 2.49 8.38 6.49
N ARG A 127 3.29 7.61 5.74
CA ARG A 127 3.47 6.17 6.00
C ARG A 127 4.52 5.97 7.10
N PRO A 128 4.27 5.11 8.10
CA PRO A 128 5.25 4.84 9.13
C PRO A 128 6.49 4.19 8.51
N ALA A 129 7.66 4.76 8.80
CA ALA A 129 8.93 4.24 8.32
C ALA A 129 9.26 2.88 8.98
N LYS A 130 9.83 1.96 8.21
CA LYS A 130 10.36 0.70 8.75
C LYS A 130 11.66 0.99 9.50
N LYS A 131 11.85 0.30 10.62
CA LYS A 131 13.06 0.43 11.44
C LYS A 131 14.07 -0.64 11.04
N TYR A 132 15.27 -0.20 10.71
CA TYR A 132 16.41 -1.05 10.39
C TYR A 132 17.51 -0.86 11.43
N CYS A 133 18.36 -1.88 11.56
CA CYS A 133 19.52 -1.87 12.45
C CYS A 133 20.60 -0.99 11.85
N ASP A 134 21.22 -0.13 12.66
CA ASP A 134 22.24 0.81 12.15
C ASP A 134 23.56 0.13 11.82
N VAL A 135 23.82 -1.03 12.43
CA VAL A 135 25.06 -1.79 12.25
C VAL A 135 24.95 -2.73 11.05
N THR A 136 23.86 -3.49 10.95
CA THR A 136 23.72 -4.58 9.96
C THR A 136 22.73 -4.29 8.82
N GLY A 137 21.85 -3.29 8.96
CA GLY A 137 20.80 -3.01 7.98
C GLY A 137 19.62 -3.99 7.98
N LEU A 138 19.63 -5.02 8.82
CA LEU A 138 18.49 -5.92 9.01
C LEU A 138 17.32 -5.21 9.70
N ILE A 139 16.11 -5.77 9.63
CA ILE A 139 14.95 -5.16 10.30
C ILE A 139 15.15 -5.14 11.82
N ALA A 140 15.04 -3.99 12.48
CA ALA A 140 15.31 -3.86 13.91
C ALA A 140 14.02 -3.79 14.72
N PRO A 141 13.65 -4.84 15.46
CA PRO A 141 12.52 -4.80 16.38
C PRO A 141 12.82 -4.05 17.68
N TYR A 142 14.10 -3.88 18.04
CA TYR A 142 14.51 -3.33 19.33
C TYR A 142 15.37 -2.05 19.19
N THR A 143 15.43 -1.28 20.28
CA THR A 143 16.19 -0.02 20.37
C THR A 143 16.83 0.10 21.74
N ASP A 144 18.07 0.55 21.76
CA ASP A 144 18.89 0.68 22.97
C ASP A 144 18.48 1.92 23.78
N PRO A 145 18.21 1.80 25.09
CA PRO A 145 17.85 2.95 25.90
C PRO A 145 19.05 3.87 26.20
N LYS A 146 20.28 3.37 26.08
CA LYS A 146 21.51 4.13 26.39
C LYS A 146 22.01 4.94 25.20
N SER A 147 22.10 4.30 24.03
CA SER A 147 22.65 4.88 22.81
C SER A 147 21.58 5.30 21.80
N GLY A 148 20.33 4.85 21.91
CA GLY A 148 19.29 5.09 20.90
C GLY A 148 19.50 4.33 19.57
N LEU A 149 20.50 3.45 19.50
CA LEU A 149 20.76 2.61 18.34
C LEU A 149 19.72 1.50 18.23
N ARG A 150 19.42 1.10 16.99
CA ARG A 150 18.46 0.06 16.65
C ARG A 150 19.21 -1.23 16.37
N TYR A 151 18.76 -2.35 16.94
CA TYR A 151 19.42 -3.64 16.79
C TYR A 151 18.43 -4.78 16.45
N HIS A 152 18.96 -5.82 15.80
CA HIS A 152 18.18 -6.99 15.38
C HIS A 152 18.25 -8.15 16.38
N SER A 153 19.47 -8.55 16.75
CA SER A 153 19.76 -9.72 17.58
C SER A 153 20.58 -9.36 18.82
N VAL A 154 20.67 -10.30 19.76
CA VAL A 154 21.44 -10.14 21.01
C VAL A 154 22.94 -9.96 20.71
N GLU A 155 23.47 -10.64 19.69
CA GLU A 155 24.88 -10.53 19.26
C GLU A 155 25.24 -9.09 18.86
N VAL A 156 24.35 -8.42 18.12
CA VAL A 156 24.55 -7.02 17.73
C VAL A 156 24.52 -6.10 18.95
N TYR A 157 23.65 -6.40 19.93
CA TYR A 157 23.58 -5.64 21.16
C TYR A 157 24.85 -5.78 22.03
N GLU A 158 25.46 -6.96 22.06
CA GLU A 158 26.75 -7.17 22.73
C GLU A 158 27.87 -6.34 22.10
N ILE A 159 27.89 -6.25 20.77
CA ILE A 159 28.83 -5.39 20.04
C ILE A 159 28.58 -3.90 20.38
N ILE A 160 27.32 -3.46 20.37
CA ILE A 160 26.97 -2.06 20.69
C ILE A 160 27.37 -1.70 22.12
N LYS A 161 27.26 -2.62 23.08
CA LYS A 161 27.73 -2.40 24.47
C LYS A 161 29.23 -2.17 24.59
N GLN A 162 30.01 -2.74 23.67
CA GLN A 162 31.47 -2.62 23.64
C GLN A 162 31.94 -1.40 22.86
N PHE A 163 31.03 -0.61 22.27
CA PHE A 163 31.40 0.60 21.56
C PHE A 163 32.08 1.61 22.49
N GLY A 164 33.18 2.18 21.97
CA GLY A 164 33.85 3.31 22.61
C GLY A 164 32.99 4.57 22.57
N PRO A 165 33.30 5.57 23.40
CA PRO A 165 32.57 6.83 23.42
C PRO A 165 32.61 7.52 22.05
N GLY A 166 31.46 7.94 21.52
CA GLY A 166 31.34 8.71 20.28
C GLY A 166 31.06 7.89 19.01
N VAL A 167 31.26 6.57 19.05
CA VAL A 167 30.92 5.68 17.92
C VAL A 167 29.41 5.62 17.71
N ASP A 168 28.65 5.62 18.80
CA ASP A 168 27.20 5.73 18.83
C ASP A 168 26.69 6.97 18.09
N ASN A 169 27.28 8.13 18.37
CA ASN A 169 26.92 9.37 17.69
C ASN A 169 27.25 9.33 16.19
N ALA A 170 28.34 8.70 15.79
CA ALA A 170 28.67 8.54 14.37
C ALA A 170 27.59 7.73 13.62
N TYR A 171 27.12 6.62 14.21
CA TYR A 171 26.03 5.84 13.62
C TYR A 171 24.68 6.60 13.62
N LEU A 172 24.37 7.34 14.68
CA LEU A 172 23.16 8.18 14.72
C LEU A 172 23.19 9.32 13.70
N SER A 173 24.36 9.94 13.48
CA SER A 173 24.54 10.98 12.47
C SER A 173 24.29 10.46 11.05
N LEU A 174 24.68 9.22 10.73
CA LEU A 174 24.38 8.59 9.43
C LEU A 174 22.87 8.42 9.21
N ARG A 175 22.12 8.15 10.28
CA ARG A 175 20.65 8.04 10.23
C ARG A 175 19.97 9.42 10.16
N GLY A 176 20.66 10.49 10.55
CA GLY A 176 20.11 11.84 10.70
C GLY A 176 19.52 12.13 12.08
N ASP A 177 19.68 11.22 13.05
CA ASP A 177 19.24 11.38 14.45
C ASP A 177 20.36 11.93 15.36
N GLY A 178 21.55 12.20 14.80
CA GLY A 178 22.72 12.66 15.57
C GLY A 178 22.56 14.09 16.08
N SER A 179 22.35 14.25 17.37
CA SER A 179 22.33 15.57 18.02
C SER A 179 23.75 15.98 18.43
N GLN A 180 24.38 16.84 17.64
CA GLN A 180 25.52 17.61 18.11
C GLN A 180 24.97 18.75 18.98
N ILE A 181 25.33 18.76 20.27
CA ILE A 181 25.06 19.91 21.14
C ILE A 181 25.93 21.05 20.62
N LYS A 182 25.30 22.12 20.13
CA LYS A 182 25.97 23.36 19.70
C LYS A 182 26.37 24.20 20.90
#